data_AF-A0A4Q3FM05-F1
#
_entry.id   AF-A0A4Q3FM05-F1
#
_cell.length_a   1.000
_cell.length_b   1.000
_cell.length_c   1.000
_cell.angle_alpha   90.00
_cell.angle_beta   90.00
_cell.angle_gamma   90.00
#
_symmetry.space_group_name_H-M   'P 1'
#
loop_
_entity.id
_entity.type
_entity.pdbx_description
1 polymer ?
#
loop_
_entity_poly.entity_id
_entity_poly.type
_entity_poly.pdbx_seq_one_letter_code
_entity_poly.pdbx_strand_id
1 'polypeptide(L)'
;MTGSEFENALIDGIYEAAIVPESWPAVLRDTARIASCREALLGTVLHDEARIIGSSPEFTEGYDEVLRRIPLPVNERAQRLLAHGRLGFITDDDVFSRDEIAHERVYQDLLIPAGYGSGAATVITAPTGDTTIVHCERSFAEGTVDGQAIAALDRLRPHFARAGLLGRRLAMERARAASQALELMGLPAAVLGLRGQVLEANALFQDLIPDTFLDRTSRLALAYAPADEMLANVIAGFSRTDLPQPVRSVPIPSWRGGNPMVVHVAPVRGRARDVFSFAGAIIVATPVTAGVGPDAGLIAGLFDLTPAEARLAAVIAGGYPPRDAALRLGVTEATARTTLKRVLAKTGTRRQADLVSLLKSAAAPR
;
A
#
# COMPACT_ATOMS: atom_id res chain seq x y z
N MET A 1 -4.99 -37.64 17.22
CA MET A 1 -4.76 -36.63 18.27
C MET A 1 -5.94 -36.63 19.20
N THR A 2 -5.68 -36.51 20.49
CA THR A 2 -6.73 -36.15 21.45
C THR A 2 -7.23 -34.73 21.18
N GLY A 3 -8.41 -34.36 21.69
CA GLY A 3 -8.98 -33.02 21.47
C GLY A 3 -8.06 -31.89 21.95
N SER A 4 -7.32 -32.08 23.05
CA SER A 4 -6.37 -31.11 23.58
C SER A 4 -5.07 -31.00 22.77
N GLU A 5 -4.58 -32.10 22.20
CA GLU A 5 -3.41 -32.07 21.32
C GLU A 5 -3.68 -31.30 20.03
N PHE A 6 -4.87 -31.48 19.46
CA PHE A 6 -5.29 -30.74 18.26
C PHE A 6 -5.42 -29.24 18.55
N GLU A 7 -6.06 -28.86 19.66
CA GLU A 7 -6.20 -27.45 20.05
C GLU A 7 -4.85 -26.78 20.27
N ASN A 8 -3.90 -27.45 20.93
CA ASN A 8 -2.54 -26.93 21.11
C ASN A 8 -1.79 -26.77 19.78
N ALA A 9 -1.86 -27.76 18.88
CA ALA A 9 -1.25 -27.66 17.56
C ALA A 9 -1.85 -26.52 16.73
N LEU A 10 -3.17 -26.29 16.84
CA LEU A 10 -3.83 -25.15 16.20
C LEU A 10 -3.37 -23.82 16.79
N ILE A 11 -3.20 -23.73 18.12
CA ILE A 11 -2.65 -22.55 18.78
C ILE A 11 -1.24 -22.25 18.26
N ASP A 12 -0.36 -23.25 18.18
CA ASP A 12 0.98 -23.10 17.63
C ASP A 12 0.94 -22.65 16.17
N GLY A 13 0.05 -23.24 15.38
CA GLY A 13 -0.20 -22.84 13.99
C GLY A 13 -0.65 -21.39 13.83
N ILE A 14 -1.50 -20.88 14.73
CA ILE A 14 -1.92 -19.46 14.74
C ILE A 14 -0.70 -18.53 14.91
N TYR A 15 0.25 -18.89 15.77
CA TYR A 15 1.47 -18.09 15.96
C TYR A 15 2.45 -18.23 14.80
N GLU A 16 2.63 -19.44 14.28
CA GLU A 16 3.47 -19.69 13.10
C GLU A 16 2.94 -18.91 11.89
N ALA A 17 1.62 -18.92 11.66
CA ALA A 17 1.00 -18.22 10.55
C ALA A 17 1.15 -16.69 10.63
N ALA A 18 1.30 -16.12 11.83
CA ALA A 18 1.63 -14.70 11.98
C ALA A 18 3.05 -14.34 11.50
N ILE A 19 3.94 -15.33 11.36
CA ILE A 19 5.32 -15.17 10.86
C ILE A 19 5.42 -15.63 9.40
N VAL A 20 4.71 -16.72 9.08
CA VAL A 20 4.65 -17.41 7.78
C VAL A 20 3.21 -17.35 7.25
N PRO A 21 2.83 -16.28 6.54
CA PRO A 21 1.45 -16.06 6.12
C PRO A 21 0.86 -17.18 5.25
N GLU A 22 1.70 -17.94 4.57
CA GLU A 22 1.30 -19.09 3.75
C GLU A 22 0.63 -20.21 4.57
N SER A 23 0.79 -20.22 5.89
CA SER A 23 0.19 -21.20 6.79
C SER A 23 -1.26 -20.88 7.18
N TRP A 24 -1.76 -19.66 6.94
CA TRP A 24 -3.12 -19.25 7.33
C TRP A 24 -4.24 -20.14 6.78
N PRO A 25 -4.21 -20.61 5.52
CA PRO A 25 -5.28 -21.48 5.01
C PRO A 25 -5.43 -22.77 5.83
N ALA A 26 -4.31 -23.37 6.27
CA ALA A 26 -4.35 -24.57 7.11
C ALA A 26 -4.94 -24.26 8.50
N VAL A 27 -4.49 -23.16 9.12
CA VAL A 27 -4.98 -22.70 10.42
C VAL A 27 -6.48 -22.41 10.38
N LEU A 28 -6.97 -21.74 9.35
CA LEU A 28 -8.39 -21.40 9.21
C LEU A 28 -9.25 -22.64 8.96
N ARG A 29 -8.78 -23.58 8.15
CA ARG A 29 -9.45 -24.88 7.99
C ARG A 29 -9.57 -25.63 9.33
N ASP A 30 -8.50 -25.65 10.12
CA ASP A 30 -8.49 -26.34 11.41
C ASP A 30 -9.30 -25.59 12.48
N THR A 31 -9.41 -24.26 12.36
CA THR A 31 -10.35 -23.42 13.14
C THR A 31 -11.80 -23.73 12.78
N ALA A 32 -12.13 -23.89 11.49
CA ALA A 32 -13.47 -24.31 11.08
C ALA A 32 -13.80 -25.70 11.66
N ARG A 33 -12.86 -26.65 11.61
CA ARG A 33 -13.02 -28.00 12.16
C ARG A 33 -13.31 -28.01 13.66
N ILE A 34 -12.64 -27.18 14.47
CA ILE A 34 -12.89 -27.15 15.93
C ILE A 34 -14.32 -26.72 16.26
N ALA A 35 -14.93 -25.88 15.41
CA ALA A 35 -16.28 -25.38 15.56
C ALA A 35 -17.31 -26.22 14.78
N SER A 36 -16.89 -27.31 14.13
CA SER A 36 -17.69 -28.08 13.17
C SER A 36 -18.30 -27.19 12.07
N CYS A 37 -17.64 -26.09 11.73
CA CYS A 37 -18.04 -25.19 10.66
C CYS A 37 -17.50 -25.70 9.32
N ARG A 38 -18.18 -25.31 8.23
CA ARG A 38 -17.80 -25.67 6.87
C ARG A 38 -16.47 -25.02 6.50
N GLU A 39 -16.36 -23.72 6.75
CA GLU A 39 -15.23 -22.90 6.34
C GLU A 39 -14.94 -21.80 7.37
N ALA A 40 -13.73 -21.22 7.31
CA ALA A 40 -13.39 -20.05 8.10
C ALA A 40 -12.57 -19.04 7.29
N LEU A 41 -12.70 -17.78 7.67
CA LEU A 41 -11.98 -16.66 7.10
C LEU A 41 -11.41 -15.77 8.19
N LEU A 42 -10.36 -15.05 7.81
CA LEU A 42 -9.75 -13.96 8.53
C LEU A 42 -9.85 -12.72 7.66
N GLY A 43 -10.39 -11.64 8.21
CA GLY A 43 -10.57 -10.39 7.48
C GLY A 43 -10.23 -9.14 8.29
N THR A 44 -10.22 -8.00 7.63
CA THR A 44 -10.07 -6.67 8.25
C THR A 44 -11.10 -5.70 7.70
N VAL A 45 -11.44 -4.67 8.47
CA VAL A 45 -12.26 -3.55 8.00
C VAL A 45 -11.40 -2.31 7.75
N LEU A 46 -11.52 -1.71 6.57
CA LEU A 46 -10.82 -0.49 6.15
C LEU A 46 -11.79 0.43 5.40
N HIS A 47 -12.02 1.65 5.89
CA HIS A 47 -12.93 2.64 5.27
C HIS A 47 -14.30 2.07 4.89
N ASP A 48 -14.96 1.40 5.84
CA ASP A 48 -16.25 0.75 5.61
C ASP A 48 -16.24 -0.33 4.52
N GLU A 49 -15.07 -0.87 4.19
CA GLU A 49 -14.92 -2.07 3.37
C GLU A 49 -14.35 -3.22 4.21
N ALA A 50 -15.01 -4.38 4.18
CA ALA A 50 -14.46 -5.62 4.68
C ALA A 50 -13.53 -6.24 3.63
N ARG A 51 -12.38 -6.76 4.08
CA ARG A 51 -11.41 -7.46 3.25
C ARG A 51 -11.10 -8.82 3.82
N ILE A 52 -11.12 -9.81 2.95
CA ILE A 52 -10.56 -11.11 3.25
C ILE A 52 -9.05 -11.00 3.16
N ILE A 53 -8.41 -11.50 4.21
CA ILE A 53 -6.97 -11.57 4.32
C ILE A 53 -6.50 -13.02 4.15
N GLY A 54 -7.26 -13.97 4.70
CA GLY A 54 -7.04 -15.40 4.49
C GLY A 54 -8.35 -16.17 4.61
N SER A 55 -8.42 -17.33 4.00
CA SER A 55 -9.56 -18.25 4.06
C SER A 55 -9.07 -19.70 4.07
N SER A 56 -9.92 -20.62 4.53
CA SER A 56 -9.72 -22.06 4.37
C SER A 56 -9.74 -22.44 2.87
N PRO A 57 -8.92 -23.42 2.41
CA PRO A 57 -8.81 -23.79 1.00
C PRO A 57 -10.13 -24.24 0.32
N GLU A 58 -11.10 -24.67 1.10
CA GLU A 58 -12.40 -25.15 0.61
C GLU A 58 -13.39 -24.00 0.30
N PHE A 59 -13.05 -22.76 0.68
CA PHE A 59 -13.87 -21.54 0.55
C PHE A 59 -13.98 -20.98 -0.89
N THR A 60 -13.17 -21.50 -1.80
CA THR A 60 -12.52 -20.70 -2.86
C THR A 60 -13.33 -20.41 -4.12
N GLU A 61 -14.66 -20.41 -4.08
CA GLU A 61 -15.44 -19.85 -5.21
C GLU A 61 -16.85 -19.39 -4.80
N GLY A 62 -17.58 -20.20 -4.03
CA GLY A 62 -18.98 -19.92 -3.68
C GLY A 62 -19.16 -18.75 -2.69
N TYR A 63 -18.37 -18.68 -1.62
CA TYR A 63 -18.53 -17.63 -0.62
C TYR A 63 -17.87 -16.31 -1.03
N ASP A 64 -16.79 -16.35 -1.81
CA ASP A 64 -16.17 -15.17 -2.41
C ASP A 64 -17.15 -14.41 -3.32
N GLU A 65 -17.99 -15.12 -4.09
CA GLU A 65 -19.05 -14.51 -4.88
C GLU A 65 -20.13 -13.86 -3.99
N VAL A 66 -20.52 -14.54 -2.90
CA VAL A 66 -21.47 -14.01 -1.91
C VAL A 66 -20.93 -12.70 -1.31
N LEU A 67 -19.67 -12.66 -0.87
CA LEU A 67 -19.06 -11.46 -0.30
C LEU A 67 -18.94 -10.31 -1.30
N ARG A 68 -18.67 -10.58 -2.58
CA ARG A 68 -18.68 -9.54 -3.63
C ARG A 68 -20.06 -8.93 -3.84
N ARG A 69 -21.12 -9.72 -3.64
CA ARG A 69 -22.52 -9.28 -3.81
C ARG A 69 -23.06 -8.53 -2.59
N ILE A 70 -22.41 -8.62 -1.43
CA ILE A 70 -22.83 -7.99 -0.18
C ILE A 70 -21.68 -7.18 0.42
N PRO A 71 -21.33 -6.02 -0.17
CA PRO A 71 -20.32 -5.15 0.40
C PRO A 71 -20.76 -4.67 1.78
N LEU A 72 -19.79 -4.38 2.65
CA LEU A 72 -20.02 -4.05 4.05
C LEU A 72 -21.10 -2.96 4.30
N PRO A 73 -21.23 -1.89 3.48
CA PRO A 73 -22.28 -0.87 3.68
C PRO A 73 -23.72 -1.38 3.57
N VAL A 74 -23.95 -2.52 2.92
CA VAL A 74 -25.28 -3.15 2.79
C VAL A 74 -25.33 -4.53 3.47
N ASN A 75 -24.24 -4.94 4.13
CA ASN A 75 -24.18 -6.20 4.86
C ASN A 75 -24.61 -5.99 6.32
N GLU A 76 -25.92 -6.01 6.56
CA GLU A 76 -26.46 -5.76 7.90
C GLU A 76 -25.92 -6.78 8.93
N ARG A 77 -25.72 -8.03 8.52
CA ARG A 77 -25.14 -9.08 9.36
C ARG A 77 -23.75 -8.72 9.87
N ALA A 78 -22.86 -8.27 8.98
CA ALA A 78 -21.53 -7.83 9.35
C ALA A 78 -21.55 -6.52 10.17
N GLN A 79 -22.48 -5.60 9.89
CA GLN A 79 -22.62 -4.36 10.66
C GLN A 79 -23.06 -4.61 12.10
N ARG A 80 -24.08 -5.47 12.30
CA ARG A 80 -24.55 -5.84 13.65
C ARG A 80 -23.45 -6.57 14.43
N LEU A 81 -22.69 -7.46 13.77
CA LEU A 81 -21.49 -8.08 14.36
C LEU A 81 -20.48 -7.03 14.85
N LEU A 82 -20.12 -6.06 14.00
CA LEU A 82 -19.16 -5.00 14.34
C LEU A 82 -19.66 -4.12 15.50
N ALA A 83 -20.96 -3.85 15.56
CA ALA A 83 -21.58 -3.02 16.58
C ALA A 83 -21.83 -3.73 17.92
N HIS A 84 -21.87 -5.07 17.95
CA HIS A 84 -22.25 -5.83 19.14
C HIS A 84 -21.30 -5.61 20.34
N GLY A 85 -19.99 -5.48 20.11
CA GLY A 85 -19.02 -5.15 21.16
C GLY A 85 -18.72 -6.25 22.19
N ARG A 86 -19.15 -7.50 21.97
CA ARG A 86 -18.81 -8.63 22.87
C ARG A 86 -17.36 -9.08 22.66
N LEU A 87 -16.65 -9.32 23.76
CA LEU A 87 -15.29 -9.86 23.78
C LEU A 87 -15.28 -11.40 23.68
N GLY A 88 -15.84 -11.92 22.59
CA GLY A 88 -15.97 -13.36 22.32
C GLY A 88 -16.51 -13.60 20.92
N PHE A 89 -16.67 -14.86 20.56
CA PHE A 89 -17.45 -15.26 19.38
C PHE A 89 -18.93 -15.10 19.66
N ILE A 90 -19.63 -14.54 18.68
CA ILE A 90 -21.08 -14.44 18.64
C ILE A 90 -21.61 -15.15 17.40
N THR A 91 -22.86 -15.54 17.48
CA THR A 91 -23.62 -16.20 16.42
C THR A 91 -24.64 -15.24 15.82
N ASP A 92 -25.25 -15.66 14.72
CA ASP A 92 -26.36 -14.92 14.11
C ASP A 92 -27.56 -14.73 15.03
N ASP A 93 -27.83 -15.71 15.89
CA ASP A 93 -28.92 -15.64 16.88
C ASP A 93 -28.65 -14.59 17.98
N ASP A 94 -27.40 -14.14 18.15
CA ASP A 94 -27.06 -13.04 19.08
C ASP A 94 -27.39 -11.66 18.48
N VAL A 95 -27.50 -11.55 17.15
CA VAL A 95 -27.69 -10.28 16.43
C VAL A 95 -28.97 -10.19 15.62
N PHE A 96 -29.62 -11.32 15.33
CA PHE A 96 -30.92 -11.39 14.67
C PHE A 96 -31.84 -12.36 15.41
N SER A 97 -33.12 -12.00 15.46
CA SER A 97 -34.18 -12.94 15.75
C SER A 97 -34.44 -13.87 14.56
N ARG A 98 -35.08 -15.01 14.82
CA ARG A 98 -35.48 -15.95 13.76
C ARG A 98 -36.43 -15.35 12.72
N ASP A 99 -37.28 -14.41 13.15
CA ASP A 99 -38.18 -13.70 12.25
C ASP A 99 -37.43 -12.74 11.33
N GLU A 100 -36.43 -12.02 11.84
CA GLU A 100 -35.55 -11.20 11.02
C GLU A 100 -34.76 -12.05 10.01
N ILE A 101 -34.16 -13.17 10.44
CA ILE A 101 -33.43 -14.09 9.53
C ILE A 101 -34.34 -14.59 8.40
N ALA A 102 -35.62 -14.86 8.68
CA ALA A 102 -36.59 -15.34 7.70
C ALA A 102 -36.92 -14.31 6.59
N HIS A 103 -36.73 -13.02 6.84
CA HIS A 103 -37.08 -11.94 5.91
C HIS A 103 -35.87 -11.14 5.41
N GLU A 104 -34.72 -11.27 6.07
CA GLU A 104 -33.54 -10.50 5.75
C GLU A 104 -32.86 -11.02 4.47
N ARG A 105 -32.61 -10.10 3.54
CA ARG A 105 -32.16 -10.41 2.18
C ARG A 105 -30.78 -11.06 2.15
N VAL A 106 -29.90 -10.68 3.09
CA VAL A 106 -28.57 -11.30 3.20
C VAL A 106 -28.66 -12.82 3.36
N TYR A 107 -29.69 -13.30 4.09
CA TYR A 107 -29.93 -14.72 4.30
C TYR A 107 -30.67 -15.35 3.12
N GLN A 108 -31.82 -14.77 2.75
CA GLN A 108 -32.75 -15.38 1.79
C GLN A 108 -32.23 -15.36 0.35
N ASP A 109 -31.61 -14.26 -0.08
CA ASP A 109 -31.19 -14.08 -1.48
C ASP A 109 -29.81 -14.70 -1.76
N LEU A 110 -28.98 -14.91 -0.71
CA LEU A 110 -27.54 -15.13 -0.88
C LEU A 110 -26.97 -16.26 -0.01
N LEU A 111 -27.03 -16.17 1.33
CA LEU A 111 -26.40 -17.18 2.19
C LEU A 111 -27.08 -18.55 2.08
N ILE A 112 -28.41 -18.62 2.25
CA ILE A 112 -29.17 -19.87 2.23
C ILE A 112 -29.11 -20.55 0.86
N PRO A 113 -29.30 -19.83 -0.27
CA PRO A 113 -29.11 -20.42 -1.61
C PRO A 113 -27.71 -20.97 -1.86
N ALA A 114 -26.67 -20.39 -1.23
CA ALA A 114 -25.29 -20.87 -1.31
C ALA A 114 -24.97 -21.99 -0.28
N GLY A 115 -25.96 -22.40 0.53
CA GLY A 115 -25.86 -23.47 1.52
C GLY A 115 -25.34 -23.03 2.89
N TYR A 116 -25.21 -21.73 3.13
CA TYR A 116 -24.82 -21.13 4.42
C TYR A 116 -26.06 -20.68 5.19
N GLY A 117 -26.01 -20.75 6.52
CA GLY A 117 -27.20 -20.44 7.32
C GLY A 117 -26.96 -19.90 8.71
N SER A 118 -25.80 -20.22 9.28
CA SER A 118 -25.38 -19.72 10.57
C SER A 118 -23.85 -19.61 10.54
N GLY A 119 -23.29 -18.78 11.39
CA GLY A 119 -21.86 -18.63 11.57
C GLY A 119 -21.54 -18.19 12.99
N ALA A 120 -20.25 -18.23 13.29
CA ALA A 120 -19.69 -17.68 14.51
C ALA A 120 -18.57 -16.73 14.15
N ALA A 121 -18.64 -15.49 14.62
CA ALA A 121 -17.64 -14.48 14.33
C ALA A 121 -17.22 -13.71 15.58
N THR A 122 -15.98 -13.22 15.56
CA THR A 122 -15.49 -12.29 16.57
C THR A 122 -14.74 -11.14 15.94
N VAL A 123 -14.80 -10.01 16.63
CA VAL A 123 -14.09 -8.79 16.27
C VAL A 123 -12.95 -8.59 17.28
N ILE A 124 -11.75 -8.37 16.75
CA ILE A 124 -10.54 -8.09 17.50
C ILE A 124 -10.03 -6.73 17.06
N THR A 125 -10.21 -5.73 17.93
CA THR A 125 -9.70 -4.37 17.69
C THR A 125 -8.32 -4.23 18.30
N ALA A 126 -7.35 -3.88 17.47
CA ALA A 126 -6.00 -3.57 17.92
C ALA A 126 -5.97 -2.19 18.62
N PRO A 127 -5.00 -1.91 19.52
CA PRO A 127 -4.83 -0.59 20.11
C PRO A 127 -4.62 0.55 19.10
N THR A 128 -4.22 0.23 17.87
CA THR A 128 -4.06 1.18 16.77
C THR A 128 -5.35 1.51 16.03
N GLY A 129 -6.46 0.89 16.40
CA GLY A 129 -7.78 1.09 15.78
C GLY A 129 -8.07 0.17 14.58
N ASP A 130 -7.11 -0.63 14.14
CA ASP A 130 -7.35 -1.64 13.10
C ASP A 130 -8.19 -2.78 13.66
N THR A 131 -9.07 -3.32 12.82
CA THR A 131 -10.06 -4.32 13.23
C THR A 131 -9.88 -5.60 12.44
N THR A 132 -9.64 -6.71 13.14
CA THR A 132 -9.55 -8.05 12.58
C THR A 132 -10.83 -8.82 12.88
N ILE A 133 -11.35 -9.53 11.90
CA ILE A 133 -12.53 -10.39 12.01
C ILE A 133 -12.08 -11.83 11.81
N VAL A 134 -12.39 -12.70 12.77
CA VAL A 134 -12.31 -14.16 12.56
C VAL A 134 -13.75 -14.65 12.43
N HIS A 135 -14.07 -15.35 11.35
CA HIS A 135 -15.42 -15.80 11.07
C HIS A 135 -15.41 -17.23 10.58
N CYS A 136 -16.24 -18.07 11.18
CA CYS A 136 -16.49 -19.45 10.75
C CYS A 136 -17.92 -19.57 10.26
N GLU A 137 -18.12 -20.08 9.04
CA GLU A 137 -19.43 -20.27 8.43
C GLU A 137 -19.88 -21.73 8.54
N ARG A 138 -21.15 -21.91 8.88
CA ARG A 138 -21.78 -23.22 9.07
C ARG A 138 -22.83 -23.47 7.99
N SER A 139 -22.99 -24.74 7.64
CA SER A 139 -24.03 -25.13 6.68
C SER A 139 -25.42 -24.87 7.26
N PHE A 140 -26.33 -24.35 6.43
CA PHE A 140 -27.73 -24.17 6.81
C PHE A 140 -28.40 -25.48 7.26
N ALA A 141 -28.04 -26.62 6.63
CA ALA A 141 -28.61 -27.93 6.97
C ALA A 141 -28.20 -28.43 8.37
N GLU A 142 -27.11 -27.90 8.92
CA GLU A 142 -26.55 -28.31 10.21
C GLU A 142 -26.99 -27.42 11.39
N GLY A 143 -27.88 -26.45 11.13
CA GLY A 143 -28.41 -25.54 12.14
C GLY A 143 -27.38 -24.54 12.67
N THR A 144 -27.57 -24.13 13.92
CA THR A 144 -26.77 -23.08 14.56
C THR A 144 -25.51 -23.64 15.20
N VAL A 145 -24.48 -22.80 15.35
CA VAL A 145 -23.25 -23.16 16.06
C VAL A 145 -23.58 -23.36 17.54
N ASP A 146 -23.25 -24.53 18.10
CA ASP A 146 -23.57 -24.85 19.49
C ASP A 146 -22.63 -24.17 20.51
N GLY A 147 -23.02 -24.18 21.78
CA GLY A 147 -22.26 -23.55 22.85
C GLY A 147 -20.89 -24.19 23.12
N GLN A 148 -20.68 -25.46 22.78
CA GLN A 148 -19.37 -26.12 22.94
C GLN A 148 -18.39 -25.63 21.88
N ALA A 149 -18.86 -25.49 20.64
CA ALA A 149 -18.10 -24.91 19.53
C ALA A 149 -17.74 -23.44 19.81
N ILE A 150 -18.69 -22.63 20.31
CA ILE A 150 -18.41 -21.23 20.71
C ILE A 150 -17.37 -21.19 21.83
N ALA A 151 -17.48 -22.03 22.85
CA ALA A 151 -16.49 -22.09 23.92
C ALA A 151 -15.09 -22.50 23.43
N ALA A 152 -15.00 -23.35 22.39
CA ALA A 152 -13.73 -23.70 21.77
C ALA A 152 -13.13 -22.51 20.99
N LEU A 153 -13.94 -21.82 20.19
CA LEU A 153 -13.51 -20.61 19.47
C LEU A 153 -13.08 -19.49 20.43
N ASP A 154 -13.79 -19.31 21.55
CA ASP A 154 -13.43 -18.32 22.58
C ASP A 154 -12.06 -18.60 23.22
N ARG A 155 -11.66 -19.87 23.36
CA ARG A 155 -10.29 -20.21 23.80
C ARG A 155 -9.23 -19.82 22.78
N LEU A 156 -9.53 -19.91 21.48
CA LEU A 156 -8.61 -19.51 20.41
C LEU A 156 -8.52 -17.98 20.22
N ARG A 157 -9.60 -17.23 20.50
CA ARG A 157 -9.67 -15.78 20.33
C ARG A 157 -8.45 -15.00 20.88
N PRO A 158 -7.97 -15.19 22.12
CA PRO A 158 -6.78 -14.49 22.62
C PRO A 158 -5.49 -14.85 21.87
N HIS A 159 -5.41 -16.01 21.22
CA HIS A 159 -4.27 -16.39 20.38
C HIS A 159 -4.29 -15.64 19.06
N PHE A 160 -5.44 -15.53 18.39
CA PHE A 160 -5.59 -14.67 17.21
C PHE A 160 -5.22 -13.21 17.50
N ALA A 161 -5.66 -12.67 18.64
CA ALA A 161 -5.34 -11.29 19.03
C ALA A 161 -3.82 -11.08 19.23
N ARG A 162 -3.16 -12.02 19.91
CA ARG A 162 -1.70 -11.97 20.13
C ARG A 162 -0.92 -12.17 18.83
N ALA A 163 -1.33 -13.12 18.01
CA ALA A 163 -0.74 -13.38 16.70
C ALA A 163 -0.85 -12.15 15.78
N GLY A 164 -2.01 -11.49 15.76
CA GLY A 164 -2.19 -10.23 15.03
C GLY A 164 -1.27 -9.11 15.50
N LEU A 165 -1.08 -8.96 16.82
CA LEU A 165 -0.12 -7.99 17.37
C LEU A 165 1.33 -8.32 16.97
N LEU A 166 1.73 -9.59 17.02
CA LEU A 166 3.07 -10.05 16.65
C LEU A 166 3.35 -9.85 15.16
N GLY A 167 2.45 -10.32 14.30
CA GLY A 167 2.56 -10.15 12.85
C GLY A 167 2.67 -8.68 12.46
N ARG A 168 1.89 -7.79 13.11
CA ARG A 168 1.96 -6.35 12.85
C ARG A 168 3.30 -5.75 13.25
N ARG A 169 3.85 -6.11 14.42
CA ARG A 169 5.18 -5.64 14.83
C ARG A 169 6.27 -6.09 13.85
N LEU A 170 6.22 -7.34 13.43
CA LEU A 170 7.16 -7.88 12.46
C LEU A 170 7.05 -7.16 11.10
N ALA A 171 5.83 -6.88 10.65
CA ALA A 171 5.58 -6.12 9.43
C ALA A 171 6.16 -4.69 9.50
N MET A 172 6.01 -4.01 10.65
CA MET A 172 6.60 -2.68 10.86
C MET A 172 8.14 -2.71 10.83
N GLU A 173 8.77 -3.70 11.46
CA GLU A 173 10.23 -3.84 11.40
C GLU A 173 10.73 -4.14 9.97
N ARG A 174 10.00 -4.97 9.21
CA ARG A 174 10.29 -5.21 7.78
C ARG A 174 10.14 -3.92 6.96
N ALA A 175 9.11 -3.12 7.21
CA ALA A 175 8.88 -1.84 6.54
C ALA A 175 10.03 -0.85 6.81
N ARG A 176 10.46 -0.74 8.08
CA ARG A 176 11.60 0.08 8.47
C ARG A 176 12.89 -0.36 7.79
N ALA A 177 13.20 -1.66 7.82
CA ALA A 177 14.38 -2.21 7.17
C ALA A 177 14.38 -1.93 5.65
N ALA A 178 13.24 -2.07 4.98
CA ALA A 178 13.10 -1.75 3.56
C ALA A 178 13.34 -0.26 3.26
N SER A 179 12.79 0.63 4.09
CA SER A 179 12.97 2.08 3.95
C SER A 179 14.43 2.51 4.18
N GLN A 180 15.10 1.94 5.18
CA GLN A 180 16.52 2.18 5.46
C GLN A 180 17.44 1.64 4.34
N ALA A 181 17.12 0.49 3.75
CA ALA A 181 17.89 -0.02 2.61
C ALA A 181 17.82 0.93 1.40
N LEU A 182 16.66 1.55 1.16
CA LEU A 182 16.49 2.58 0.11
C LEU A 182 17.29 3.85 0.44
N GLU A 183 17.36 4.22 1.71
CA GLU A 183 18.16 5.36 2.18
C GLU A 183 19.66 5.18 1.89
N LEU A 184 20.20 3.99 2.13
CA LEU A 184 21.59 3.65 1.81
C LEU A 184 21.91 3.75 0.31
N MET A 185 20.89 3.63 -0.55
CA MET A 185 20.99 3.85 -2.00
C MET A 185 20.78 5.31 -2.43
N GLY A 186 20.61 6.22 -1.47
CA GLY A 186 20.35 7.64 -1.72
C GLY A 186 18.93 7.92 -2.22
N LEU A 187 17.97 7.03 -1.94
CA LEU A 187 16.60 7.15 -2.41
C LEU A 187 15.66 7.59 -1.27
N PRO A 188 15.03 8.78 -1.38
CA PRO A 188 13.91 9.16 -0.52
C PRO A 188 12.76 8.17 -0.67
N ALA A 189 12.41 7.47 0.41
CA ALA A 189 11.38 6.45 0.39
C ALA A 189 10.51 6.39 1.65
N ALA A 190 9.24 6.06 1.43
CA ALA A 190 8.25 5.83 2.48
C ALA A 190 7.43 4.56 2.20
N VAL A 191 7.03 3.88 3.28
CA VAL A 191 6.08 2.78 3.24
C VAL A 191 4.71 3.32 3.63
N LEU A 192 3.73 3.13 2.76
CA LEU A 192 2.36 3.54 2.99
C LEU A 192 1.50 2.38 3.48
N GLY A 193 0.53 2.70 4.33
CA GLY A 193 -0.53 1.79 4.72
C GLY A 193 -1.60 1.64 3.64
N LEU A 194 -2.56 0.75 3.86
CA LEU A 194 -3.68 0.53 2.93
C LEU A 194 -4.58 1.77 2.73
N ARG A 195 -4.53 2.75 3.65
CA ARG A 195 -5.24 4.03 3.53
C ARG A 195 -4.39 5.13 2.89
N GLY A 196 -3.13 4.81 2.56
CA GLY A 196 -2.16 5.77 2.05
C GLY A 196 -1.49 6.62 3.13
N GLN A 197 -1.73 6.34 4.42
CA GLN A 197 -1.02 6.96 5.53
C GLN A 197 0.43 6.48 5.60
N VAL A 198 1.36 7.32 6.05
CA VAL A 198 2.76 6.92 6.22
C VAL A 198 2.88 5.96 7.40
N LEU A 199 3.41 4.76 7.16
CA LEU A 199 3.75 3.80 8.21
C LEU A 199 5.20 3.99 8.67
N GLU A 200 6.12 4.14 7.72
CA GLU A 200 7.54 4.38 7.94
C GLU A 200 8.08 5.25 6.79
N ALA A 201 9.06 6.12 7.07
CA ALA A 201 9.73 6.95 6.08
C ALA A 201 11.19 7.18 6.48
N ASN A 202 12.11 7.10 5.52
CA ASN A 202 13.53 7.34 5.77
C ASN A 202 13.85 8.84 5.88
N ALA A 203 15.04 9.20 6.38
CA ALA A 203 15.37 10.60 6.63
C ALA A 203 15.33 11.44 5.34
N LEU A 204 15.82 10.88 4.23
CA LEU A 204 15.76 11.52 2.91
C LEU A 204 14.33 11.85 2.46
N PHE A 205 13.34 11.02 2.80
CA PHE A 205 11.93 11.29 2.51
C PHE A 205 11.35 12.33 3.47
N GLN A 206 11.73 12.27 4.75
CA GLN A 206 11.31 13.24 5.75
C GLN A 206 11.74 14.67 5.38
N ASP A 207 12.92 14.83 4.77
CA ASP A 207 13.41 16.12 4.25
C ASP A 207 12.53 16.72 3.13
N LEU A 208 11.68 15.90 2.49
CA LEU A 208 10.74 16.36 1.45
C LEU A 208 9.40 16.84 2.02
N ILE A 209 9.19 16.71 3.34
CA ILE A 209 8.00 17.17 4.07
C ILE A 209 8.38 18.47 4.82
N PRO A 210 7.58 19.56 4.76
CA PRO A 210 6.25 19.67 4.18
C PRO A 210 6.23 20.24 2.74
N ASP A 211 7.38 20.49 2.13
CA ASP A 211 7.45 21.28 0.89
C ASP A 211 6.92 20.54 -0.34
N THR A 212 7.29 19.26 -0.50
CA THR A 212 6.85 18.42 -1.63
C THR A 212 5.72 17.49 -1.21
N PHE A 213 5.88 16.85 -0.06
CA PHE A 213 4.90 15.95 0.53
C PHE A 213 4.25 16.58 1.77
N LEU A 214 3.00 16.23 2.01
CA LEU A 214 2.22 16.64 3.17
C LEU A 214 1.77 15.38 3.91
N ASP A 215 2.29 15.17 5.12
CA ASP A 215 1.83 14.11 5.99
C ASP A 215 0.53 14.52 6.69
N ARG A 216 -0.60 14.06 6.15
CA ARG A 216 -1.94 14.35 6.70
C ARG A 216 -2.47 13.13 7.42
N THR A 217 -3.32 13.35 8.42
CA THR A 217 -3.98 12.28 9.18
C THR A 217 -4.70 11.25 8.31
N SER A 218 -5.24 11.65 7.16
CA SER A 218 -5.98 10.76 6.25
C SER A 218 -5.09 9.95 5.32
N ARG A 219 -4.10 10.60 4.70
CA ARG A 219 -3.14 10.00 3.76
C ARG A 219 -1.95 10.92 3.54
N LEU A 220 -0.85 10.36 3.04
CA LEU A 220 0.20 11.13 2.41
C LEU A 220 -0.37 11.88 1.19
N ALA A 221 -0.09 13.17 1.11
CA ALA A 221 -0.49 14.04 0.02
C ALA A 221 0.71 14.72 -0.63
N LEU A 222 0.52 15.24 -1.84
CA LEU A 222 1.48 16.09 -2.54
C LEU A 222 1.06 17.56 -2.44
N ALA A 223 2.04 18.45 -2.29
CA ALA A 223 1.78 19.90 -2.25
C ALA A 223 1.28 20.44 -3.61
N TYR A 224 1.63 19.77 -4.72
CA TYR A 224 1.13 20.10 -6.05
C TYR A 224 -0.17 19.36 -6.36
N ALA A 225 -1.30 20.07 -6.35
CA ALA A 225 -2.64 19.49 -6.40
C ALA A 225 -2.90 18.53 -7.58
N PRO A 226 -2.49 18.81 -8.83
CA PRO A 226 -2.70 17.87 -9.93
C PRO A 226 -1.96 16.53 -9.75
N ALA A 227 -0.77 16.55 -9.13
CA ALA A 227 -0.05 15.32 -8.79
C ALA A 227 -0.69 14.62 -7.57
N ASP A 228 -1.22 15.38 -6.62
CA ASP A 228 -1.94 14.85 -5.46
C ASP A 228 -3.20 14.08 -5.86
N GLU A 229 -3.96 14.58 -6.85
CA GLU A 229 -5.11 13.86 -7.41
C GLU A 229 -4.70 12.53 -8.06
N MET A 230 -3.57 12.52 -8.79
CA MET A 230 -3.02 11.27 -9.33
C MET A 230 -2.63 10.30 -8.22
N LEU A 231 -1.94 10.77 -7.18
CA LEU A 231 -1.56 9.95 -6.03
C LEU A 231 -2.78 9.41 -5.30
N ALA A 232 -3.82 10.23 -5.08
CA ALA A 232 -5.07 9.82 -4.46
C ALA A 232 -5.76 8.68 -5.23
N ASN A 233 -5.78 8.77 -6.57
CA ASN A 233 -6.32 7.71 -7.42
C ASN A 233 -5.51 6.40 -7.33
N VAL A 234 -4.18 6.50 -7.18
CA VAL A 234 -3.33 5.31 -6.96
C VAL A 234 -3.60 4.68 -5.60
N ILE A 235 -3.70 5.50 -4.53
CA ILE A 235 -3.98 5.04 -3.16
C ILE A 235 -5.37 4.39 -3.07
N ALA A 236 -6.39 4.99 -3.70
CA ALA A 236 -7.72 4.38 -3.79
C ALA A 236 -7.70 3.01 -4.48
N GLY A 237 -6.69 2.78 -5.33
CA GLY A 237 -6.39 1.50 -5.94
C GLY A 237 -5.87 0.46 -4.96
N PHE A 238 -5.15 0.79 -3.87
CA PHE A 238 -4.52 -0.21 -2.97
C PHE A 238 -5.52 -1.24 -2.43
N SER A 239 -6.76 -0.81 -2.32
CA SER A 239 -7.95 -1.60 -2.01
C SER A 239 -8.43 -2.57 -3.12
N ARG A 240 -7.73 -2.78 -4.23
CA ARG A 240 -8.17 -3.73 -5.28
C ARG A 240 -7.21 -4.90 -5.39
N THR A 241 -7.66 -6.09 -4.98
CA THR A 241 -6.92 -7.37 -5.01
C THR A 241 -7.10 -8.12 -6.33
N ASP A 242 -8.14 -7.80 -7.07
CA ASP A 242 -8.64 -8.45 -8.28
C ASP A 242 -7.96 -7.97 -9.57
N LEU A 243 -7.26 -6.83 -9.53
CA LEU A 243 -6.63 -6.22 -10.69
C LEU A 243 -5.11 -6.13 -10.52
N PRO A 244 -4.31 -6.47 -11.57
CA PRO A 244 -2.89 -6.17 -11.58
C PRO A 244 -2.68 -4.67 -11.43
N GLN A 245 -2.07 -4.24 -10.32
CA GLN A 245 -1.69 -2.85 -10.14
C GLN A 245 -0.22 -2.68 -10.56
N PRO A 246 0.05 -2.07 -11.73
CA PRO A 246 1.43 -1.76 -12.13
C PRO A 246 2.03 -0.71 -11.19
N VAL A 247 3.36 -0.62 -11.17
CA VAL A 247 4.03 0.56 -10.58
C VAL A 247 3.49 1.79 -11.31
N ARG A 248 3.08 2.81 -10.55
CA ARG A 248 2.57 4.08 -11.08
C ARG A 248 3.61 5.15 -10.84
N SER A 249 3.78 6.03 -11.82
CA SER A 249 4.68 7.17 -11.71
C SER A 249 3.84 8.45 -11.70
N VAL A 250 4.03 9.27 -10.68
CA VAL A 250 3.36 10.56 -10.51
C VAL A 250 4.40 11.65 -10.72
N PRO A 251 4.35 12.39 -11.86
CA PRO A 251 5.30 13.45 -12.12
C PRO A 251 4.94 14.71 -11.32
N ILE A 252 5.96 15.36 -10.76
CA ILE A 252 5.84 16.65 -10.06
C ILE A 252 6.71 17.65 -10.82
N PRO A 253 6.13 18.70 -11.43
CA PRO A 253 6.92 19.74 -12.08
C PRO A 253 7.68 20.57 -11.04
N SER A 254 8.63 21.39 -11.49
CA SER A 254 9.19 22.43 -10.62
C SER A 254 8.06 23.37 -10.20
N TRP A 255 7.84 23.47 -8.89
CA TRP A 255 6.76 24.23 -8.28
C TRP A 255 7.28 24.96 -7.04
N ARG A 256 6.98 26.26 -6.92
CA ARG A 256 7.44 27.13 -5.82
C ARG A 256 8.96 27.07 -5.54
N GLY A 257 9.77 26.87 -6.57
CA GLY A 257 11.24 26.78 -6.44
C GLY A 257 11.77 25.39 -6.05
N GLY A 258 10.90 24.40 -5.88
CA GLY A 258 11.28 23.00 -5.71
C GLY A 258 11.81 22.35 -6.99
N ASN A 259 12.61 21.31 -6.83
CA ASN A 259 13.13 20.52 -7.95
C ASN A 259 12.01 19.68 -8.58
N PRO A 260 11.97 19.53 -9.91
CA PRO A 260 11.05 18.58 -10.54
C PRO A 260 11.39 17.17 -10.09
N MET A 261 10.39 16.32 -9.88
CA MET A 261 10.57 14.95 -9.39
C MET A 261 9.59 13.98 -10.05
N VAL A 262 9.90 12.69 -9.98
CA VAL A 262 8.97 11.61 -10.27
C VAL A 262 8.81 10.78 -9.00
N VAL A 263 7.57 10.60 -8.59
CA VAL A 263 7.21 9.74 -7.46
C VAL A 263 6.75 8.40 -8.01
N HIS A 264 7.50 7.34 -7.72
CA HIS A 264 7.15 5.98 -8.04
C HIS A 264 6.37 5.36 -6.89
N VAL A 265 5.17 4.88 -7.17
CA VAL A 265 4.32 4.16 -6.22
C VAL A 265 4.29 2.70 -6.64
N ALA A 266 4.94 1.86 -5.86
CA ALA A 266 5.00 0.42 -6.06
C ALA A 266 4.07 -0.28 -5.06
N PRO A 267 2.89 -0.77 -5.50
CA PRO A 267 1.99 -1.53 -4.62
C PRO A 267 2.69 -2.78 -4.07
N VAL A 268 2.49 -3.07 -2.78
CA VAL A 268 2.96 -4.33 -2.19
C VAL A 268 2.08 -5.46 -2.73
N ARG A 269 2.66 -6.39 -3.50
CA ARG A 269 1.95 -7.47 -4.21
C ARG A 269 2.06 -8.83 -3.51
N GLY A 270 1.08 -9.70 -3.82
CA GLY A 270 1.20 -11.15 -3.67
C GLY A 270 1.49 -11.60 -2.25
N ARG A 271 2.21 -12.72 -2.09
CA ARG A 271 2.65 -13.32 -0.81
C ARG A 271 3.34 -12.37 0.19
N ALA A 272 3.68 -11.15 -0.21
CA ALA A 272 4.19 -10.09 0.66
C ALA A 272 3.09 -9.24 1.34
N ARG A 273 1.81 -9.42 0.95
CA ARG A 273 0.65 -9.08 1.77
C ARG A 273 0.54 -10.12 2.87
N ASP A 274 1.43 -10.00 3.84
CA ASP A 274 1.28 -10.68 5.12
C ASP A 274 -0.08 -10.26 5.70
N VAL A 275 -0.74 -11.23 6.31
CA VAL A 275 -2.09 -11.09 6.86
C VAL A 275 -2.20 -9.94 7.86
N PHE A 276 -1.08 -9.55 8.48
CA PHE A 276 -0.99 -8.40 9.36
C PHE A 276 -0.07 -7.27 8.84
N SER A 277 0.45 -7.38 7.62
CA SER A 277 1.15 -6.29 6.93
C SER A 277 0.14 -5.40 6.23
N PHE A 278 -0.36 -4.41 6.95
CA PHE A 278 -1.21 -3.35 6.41
C PHE A 278 -0.47 -2.39 5.46
N ALA A 279 0.69 -2.78 4.91
CA ALA A 279 1.43 -2.00 3.93
C ALA A 279 0.72 -2.06 2.56
N GLY A 280 0.28 -0.91 2.06
CA GLY A 280 -0.36 -0.76 0.76
C GLY A 280 0.65 -0.58 -0.38
N ALA A 281 1.71 0.19 -0.15
CA ALA A 281 2.73 0.46 -1.16
C ALA A 281 4.06 0.93 -0.57
N ILE A 282 5.10 0.87 -1.38
CA ILE A 282 6.35 1.60 -1.18
C ILE A 282 6.34 2.78 -2.16
N ILE A 283 6.67 3.95 -1.66
CA ILE A 283 6.89 5.16 -2.46
C ILE A 283 8.37 5.47 -2.50
N VAL A 284 8.86 5.77 -3.70
CA VAL A 284 10.22 6.29 -3.93
C VAL A 284 10.11 7.60 -4.68
N ALA A 285 10.69 8.66 -4.15
CA ALA A 285 10.72 9.97 -4.78
C ALA A 285 12.10 10.23 -5.40
N THR A 286 12.16 10.32 -6.72
CA THR A 286 13.39 10.56 -7.46
C THR A 286 13.37 11.96 -8.02
N PRO A 287 14.31 12.84 -7.63
CA PRO A 287 14.49 14.11 -8.31
C PRO A 287 14.75 13.85 -9.80
N VAL A 288 13.99 14.52 -10.66
CA VAL A 288 14.37 14.63 -12.07
C VAL A 288 15.55 15.58 -12.06
N THR A 289 16.76 15.05 -11.98
CA THR A 289 17.97 15.85 -11.97
C THR A 289 18.09 16.61 -13.29
N ALA A 290 17.52 17.81 -13.31
CA ALA A 290 18.17 18.97 -13.86
C ALA A 290 19.25 19.37 -12.84
N GLY A 291 20.53 19.04 -13.06
CA GLY A 291 21.51 19.30 -12.00
C GLY A 291 22.98 19.06 -12.28
N VAL A 292 23.32 18.05 -13.10
CA VAL A 292 24.71 17.87 -13.55
C VAL A 292 24.70 17.89 -15.05
N GLY A 293 24.89 19.09 -15.61
CA GLY A 293 25.36 19.17 -16.98
C GLY A 293 26.70 18.44 -17.11
N PRO A 294 27.10 18.04 -18.32
CA PRO A 294 28.43 17.48 -18.53
C PRO A 294 29.51 18.39 -17.94
N ASP A 295 30.63 17.80 -17.53
CA ASP A 295 31.77 18.56 -17.05
C ASP A 295 32.13 19.67 -18.07
N ALA A 296 32.22 20.91 -17.60
CA ALA A 296 32.44 22.05 -18.49
C ALA A 296 33.80 21.96 -19.20
N GLY A 297 34.81 21.33 -18.59
CA GLY A 297 36.10 21.06 -19.23
C GLY A 297 35.98 20.09 -20.39
N LEU A 298 35.22 19.01 -20.20
CA LEU A 298 34.90 18.05 -21.27
C LEU A 298 34.16 18.71 -22.43
N ILE A 299 33.12 19.53 -22.16
CA ILE A 299 32.39 20.24 -23.21
C ILE A 299 33.32 21.21 -23.96
N ALA A 300 34.17 21.94 -23.23
CA ALA A 300 35.10 22.88 -23.83
C ALA A 300 36.05 22.21 -24.82
N GLY A 301 36.58 21.04 -24.47
CA GLY A 301 37.48 20.27 -25.34
C GLY A 301 36.80 19.62 -26.55
N LEU A 302 35.52 19.25 -26.45
CA LEU A 302 34.79 18.61 -27.54
C LEU A 302 34.25 19.58 -28.61
N PHE A 303 34.00 20.85 -28.23
CA PHE A 303 33.30 21.82 -29.07
C PHE A 303 34.02 23.18 -29.18
N ASP A 304 35.29 23.26 -28.79
CA ASP A 304 36.11 24.48 -28.81
C ASP A 304 35.41 25.69 -28.17
N LEU A 305 34.72 25.44 -27.05
CA LEU A 305 34.03 26.47 -26.29
C LEU A 305 35.02 27.19 -25.38
N THR A 306 34.82 28.50 -25.23
CA THR A 306 35.51 29.27 -24.18
C THR A 306 35.02 28.81 -22.79
N PRO A 307 35.79 29.06 -21.72
CA PRO A 307 35.39 28.68 -20.37
C PRO A 307 34.03 29.23 -19.94
N ALA A 308 33.67 30.45 -20.39
CA ALA A 308 32.37 31.05 -20.10
C ALA A 308 31.22 30.39 -20.89
N GLU A 309 31.46 30.05 -22.16
CA GLU A 309 30.50 29.33 -23.01
C GLU A 309 30.26 27.91 -22.48
N ALA A 310 31.31 27.21 -22.07
CA ALA A 310 31.22 25.86 -21.53
C ALA A 310 30.49 25.82 -20.19
N ARG A 311 30.75 26.78 -19.29
CA ARG A 311 29.98 26.92 -18.03
C ARG A 311 28.50 27.16 -18.29
N LEU A 312 28.16 28.03 -19.24
CA LEU A 312 26.76 28.24 -19.61
C LEU A 312 26.14 26.99 -20.24
N ALA A 313 26.84 26.34 -21.17
CA ALA A 313 26.38 25.14 -21.84
C ALA A 313 26.12 23.99 -20.85
N ALA A 314 27.00 23.80 -19.87
CA ALA A 314 26.81 22.82 -18.80
C ALA A 314 25.55 23.11 -17.98
N VAL A 315 25.32 24.36 -17.55
CA VAL A 315 24.12 24.73 -16.79
C VAL A 315 22.85 24.53 -17.62
N ILE A 316 22.87 24.91 -18.90
CA ILE A 316 21.74 24.69 -19.82
C ILE A 316 21.49 23.18 -20.07
N ALA A 317 22.54 22.37 -20.27
CA ALA A 317 22.46 20.91 -20.42
C ALA A 317 21.95 20.22 -19.15
N GLY A 318 22.26 20.82 -18.01
CA GLY A 318 21.68 20.51 -16.70
C GLY A 318 20.22 20.90 -16.56
N GLY A 319 19.52 21.33 -17.61
CA GLY A 319 18.07 21.53 -17.63
C GLY A 319 17.59 22.91 -17.17
N TYR A 320 18.48 23.84 -16.85
CA TYR A 320 18.09 25.19 -16.44
C TYR A 320 17.78 26.08 -17.67
N PRO A 321 16.70 26.89 -17.64
CA PRO A 321 16.44 27.88 -18.68
C PRO A 321 17.46 29.03 -18.63
N PRO A 322 17.62 29.83 -19.70
CA PRO A 322 18.63 30.89 -19.77
C PRO A 322 18.57 31.92 -18.63
N ARG A 323 17.38 32.20 -18.12
CA ARG A 323 17.16 33.10 -16.98
C ARG A 323 17.78 32.55 -15.70
N ASP A 324 17.51 31.28 -15.37
CA ASP A 324 18.03 30.64 -14.17
C ASP A 324 19.53 30.37 -14.28
N ALA A 325 20.01 30.08 -15.49
CA ALA A 325 21.43 29.96 -15.78
C ALA A 325 22.18 31.29 -15.56
N ALA A 326 21.55 32.42 -15.91
CA ALA A 326 22.11 33.75 -15.69
C ALA A 326 22.28 34.04 -14.19
N LEU A 327 21.26 33.75 -13.38
CA LEU A 327 21.30 33.89 -11.92
C LEU A 327 22.42 33.06 -11.30
N ARG A 328 22.55 31.79 -11.72
CA ARG A 328 23.58 30.87 -11.22
C ARG A 328 25.01 31.29 -11.57
N LEU A 329 25.19 31.93 -12.73
CA LEU A 329 26.50 32.34 -13.23
C LEU A 329 26.85 33.80 -12.89
N GLY A 330 25.98 34.53 -12.20
CA GLY A 330 26.20 35.93 -11.85
C GLY A 330 26.24 36.87 -13.06
N VAL A 331 25.50 36.56 -14.12
CA VAL A 331 25.42 37.38 -15.35
C VAL A 331 23.99 37.84 -15.62
N THR A 332 23.83 38.81 -16.53
CA THR A 332 22.48 39.24 -16.96
C THR A 332 21.83 38.19 -17.87
N GLU A 333 20.49 38.12 -17.89
CA GLU A 333 19.76 37.24 -18.81
C GLU A 333 20.11 37.52 -20.28
N ALA A 334 20.31 38.80 -20.64
CA ALA A 334 20.75 39.20 -21.97
C ALA A 334 22.12 38.60 -22.33
N THR A 335 23.07 38.63 -21.40
CA THR A 335 24.39 38.01 -21.55
C THR A 335 24.26 36.49 -21.72
N ALA A 336 23.42 35.83 -20.92
CA ALA A 336 23.20 34.39 -21.04
C ALA A 336 22.60 34.02 -22.41
N ARG A 337 21.61 34.78 -22.90
CA ARG A 337 21.01 34.54 -24.23
C ARG A 337 21.99 34.76 -25.38
N THR A 338 22.79 35.82 -25.33
CA THR A 338 23.81 36.09 -26.37
C THR A 338 24.91 35.03 -26.37
N THR A 339 25.37 34.60 -25.19
CA THR A 339 26.35 33.52 -25.07
C THR A 339 25.76 32.18 -25.53
N LEU A 340 24.50 31.88 -25.21
CA LEU A 340 23.81 30.68 -25.71
C LEU A 340 23.74 30.67 -27.24
N LYS A 341 23.48 31.81 -27.88
CA LYS A 341 23.48 31.91 -29.35
C LYS A 341 24.84 31.55 -29.96
N ARG A 342 25.94 31.93 -29.31
CA ARG A 342 27.31 31.55 -29.73
C ARG A 342 27.56 30.07 -29.53
N VAL A 343 27.14 29.51 -28.40
CA VAL A 343 27.23 28.06 -28.12
C VAL A 343 26.48 27.27 -29.19
N LEU A 344 25.23 27.62 -29.49
CA LEU A 344 24.43 26.97 -30.53
C LEU A 344 25.14 26.99 -31.90
N ALA A 345 25.74 28.12 -32.27
CA ALA A 345 26.48 28.24 -33.52
C ALA A 345 27.74 27.34 -33.54
N LYS A 346 28.50 27.30 -32.44
CA LYS A 346 29.72 26.47 -32.34
C LYS A 346 29.44 24.97 -32.28
N THR A 347 28.31 24.56 -31.71
CA THR A 347 27.90 23.15 -31.65
C THR A 347 27.07 22.70 -32.85
N GLY A 348 26.80 23.59 -33.81
CA GLY A 348 25.99 23.29 -35.00
C GLY A 348 24.51 23.04 -34.69
N THR A 349 24.02 23.45 -33.52
CA THR A 349 22.64 23.24 -33.08
C THR A 349 21.78 24.49 -33.33
N ARG A 350 20.47 24.29 -33.53
CA ARG A 350 19.54 25.40 -33.85
C ARG A 350 18.59 25.72 -32.70
N ARG A 351 18.28 24.74 -31.86
CA ARG A 351 17.41 24.90 -30.69
C ARG A 351 18.15 24.48 -29.42
N GLN A 352 17.76 25.10 -28.30
CA GLN A 352 18.27 24.71 -26.98
C GLN A 352 18.05 23.21 -26.70
N ALA A 353 16.92 22.65 -27.12
CA ALA A 353 16.65 21.21 -26.97
C ALA A 353 17.67 20.34 -27.72
N ASP A 354 18.08 20.73 -28.93
CA ASP A 354 19.07 20.01 -29.73
C ASP A 354 20.45 20.04 -29.05
N LEU A 355 20.82 21.20 -28.49
CA LEU A 355 22.04 21.36 -27.69
C LEU A 355 22.04 20.47 -26.45
N VAL A 356 20.93 20.44 -25.69
CA VAL A 356 20.80 19.60 -24.50
C VAL A 356 20.95 18.12 -24.87
N SER A 357 20.34 17.68 -25.97
CA SER A 357 20.45 16.30 -26.47
C SER A 357 21.88 15.93 -26.85
N LEU A 358 22.55 16.79 -27.64
CA LEU A 358 23.94 16.62 -28.08
C LEU A 358 24.92 16.54 -26.90
N LEU A 359 24.75 17.43 -25.92
CA LEU A 359 25.64 17.48 -24.77
C LEU A 359 25.45 16.28 -23.83
N LYS A 360 24.23 15.77 -23.70
CA LYS A 360 23.97 14.54 -22.92
C LYS A 360 24.52 13.28 -23.59
N SER A 361 24.46 13.18 -24.92
CA SER A 361 25.02 12.03 -25.65
C SER A 361 26.54 12.04 -25.68
N ALA A 362 27.18 13.21 -25.71
CA ALA A 362 28.62 13.36 -25.68
C ALA A 362 29.26 13.08 -24.29
N ALA A 363 28.46 13.08 -23.23
CA ALA A 363 28.92 12.97 -21.85
C ALA A 363 28.63 11.60 -21.19
N ALA A 364 27.84 10.75 -21.83
CA ALA A 364 27.59 9.40 -21.34
C ALA A 364 28.80 8.50 -21.67
N PRO A 365 29.43 7.83 -20.68
CA PRO A 365 30.34 6.74 -20.99
C PRO A 365 29.55 5.63 -21.72
N ARG A 366 30.14 5.07 -22.76
CA ARG A 366 29.58 3.89 -23.46
C ARG A 366 29.47 2.69 -22.53
#